data_AF-A0A7V1WA87-F1
#
_entry.id   AF-A0A7V1WA87-F1
#
_cell.length_a   1.000
_cell.length_b   1.000
_cell.length_c   1.000
_cell.angle_alpha   90.00
_cell.angle_beta   90.00
_cell.angle_gamma   90.00
#
_symmetry.space_group_name_H-M   'P 1'
#
loop_
_entity.id
_entity.type
_entity.pdbx_description
1 polymer ?
#
loop_
_entity_poly.entity_id
_entity_poly.type
_entity_poly.pdbx_seq_one_letter_code
_entity_poly.pdbx_strand_id
1 'polypeptide(L)'
;MPRESRSAGDSRRCRVSATPLQSGATDPGPLSAPWSADARAVARALGCDPDAGLDPEEAARRLAQWGPNEIRSMEPPGARELIARQF
;
A
#
# COMPACT_ATOMS: atom_id res chain seq x y z
N MET A 1 -6.82 -16.46 61.04
CA MET A 1 -5.97 -16.92 59.92
C MET A 1 -6.68 -16.62 58.60
N PRO A 2 -5.98 -16.16 57.56
CA PRO A 2 -6.39 -15.00 56.76
C PRO A 2 -7.01 -15.31 55.38
N ARG A 3 -7.67 -14.27 54.85
CA ARG A 3 -8.27 -14.13 53.51
C ARG A 3 -7.22 -14.22 52.40
N GLU A 4 -7.48 -15.01 51.37
CA GLU A 4 -6.81 -14.86 50.08
C GLU A 4 -7.78 -14.30 49.05
N SER A 5 -7.77 -12.97 48.94
CA SER A 5 -8.33 -12.23 47.82
C SER A 5 -7.49 -12.52 46.57
N ARG A 6 -7.96 -13.39 45.68
CA ARG A 6 -7.37 -13.48 44.34
C ARG A 6 -7.77 -12.24 43.56
N SER A 7 -6.80 -11.33 43.50
CA SER A 7 -6.82 -10.08 42.73
C SER A 7 -7.34 -10.32 41.32
N ALA A 8 -8.31 -9.50 40.94
CA ALA A 8 -8.81 -9.39 39.57
C ALA A 8 -7.63 -9.16 38.63
N GLY A 9 -7.46 -10.06 37.66
CA GLY A 9 -6.58 -9.85 36.53
C GLY A 9 -7.11 -8.66 35.74
N ASP A 10 -6.42 -7.53 35.89
CA ASP A 10 -6.56 -6.30 35.11
C ASP A 10 -6.46 -6.66 33.63
N SER A 11 -7.64 -6.87 33.03
CA SER A 11 -7.82 -7.09 31.61
C SER A 11 -7.49 -5.77 30.93
N ARG A 12 -6.21 -5.49 30.74
CA ARG A 12 -5.71 -4.46 29.81
C ARG A 12 -6.01 -4.93 28.40
N ARG A 13 -7.29 -4.88 28.06
CA ARG A 13 -7.81 -4.93 26.72
C ARG A 13 -7.29 -3.67 26.07
N CYS A 14 -6.23 -3.79 25.26
CA CYS A 14 -5.82 -2.76 24.34
C CYS A 14 -7.05 -2.38 23.51
N ARG A 15 -7.68 -1.25 23.85
CA ARG A 15 -8.73 -0.66 23.03
C ARG A 15 -8.00 -0.15 21.79
N VAL A 16 -7.95 -0.99 20.75
CA VAL A 16 -7.62 -0.53 19.40
C VAL A 16 -8.78 0.37 18.99
N SER A 17 -8.67 1.65 19.28
CA SER A 17 -9.49 2.67 18.66
C SER A 17 -9.15 2.65 17.17
N ALA A 18 -10.03 2.03 16.38
CA ALA A 18 -10.02 2.15 14.93
C ALA A 18 -10.24 3.63 14.63
N THR A 19 -9.15 4.34 14.36
CA THR A 19 -9.24 5.64 13.72
C THR A 19 -9.83 5.36 12.35
N PRO A 20 -10.98 5.92 11.97
CA PRO A 20 -11.44 5.79 10.60
C PRO A 20 -10.33 6.38 9.74
N LEU A 21 -9.72 5.54 8.90
CA LEU A 21 -8.87 6.01 7.83
C LEU A 21 -9.76 6.97 7.03
N GLN A 22 -9.49 8.26 7.19
CA GLN A 22 -10.15 9.29 6.40
C GLN A 22 -9.85 8.91 4.96
N SER A 23 -10.89 8.40 4.29
CA SER A 23 -10.87 8.14 2.86
C SER A 23 -10.74 9.51 2.24
N GLY A 24 -9.50 9.95 2.05
CA GLY A 24 -9.20 11.06 1.17
C GLY A 24 -9.81 10.67 -0.15
N ALA A 25 -10.94 11.29 -0.48
CA ALA A 25 -11.65 11.12 -1.73
C ALA A 25 -10.71 11.59 -2.84
N THR A 26 -9.77 10.72 -3.20
CA THR A 26 -9.21 10.64 -4.53
C THR A 26 -10.41 10.28 -5.37
N ASP A 27 -10.79 11.19 -6.27
CA ASP A 27 -11.84 10.99 -7.26
C ASP A 27 -11.88 9.51 -7.65
N PRO A 28 -12.96 8.76 -7.34
CA PRO A 28 -12.99 7.36 -7.71
C PRO A 28 -12.87 7.38 -9.22
N GLY A 29 -11.70 6.98 -9.72
CA GLY A 29 -11.49 6.81 -11.14
C GLY A 29 -12.62 5.96 -11.72
N PRO A 30 -12.71 5.84 -13.04
CA PRO A 30 -13.89 5.37 -13.77
C PRO A 30 -14.57 4.05 -13.30
N LEU A 31 -13.95 3.30 -12.38
CA LEU A 31 -14.52 2.16 -11.68
C LEU A 31 -14.29 2.26 -10.16
N SER A 32 -15.36 2.21 -9.36
CA SER A 32 -15.28 2.21 -7.89
C SER A 32 -14.69 0.92 -7.30
N ALA A 33 -14.70 -0.19 -8.05
CA ALA A 33 -14.20 -1.50 -7.61
C ALA A 33 -13.58 -2.26 -8.80
N PRO A 34 -12.44 -1.81 -9.36
CA PRO A 34 -11.86 -2.37 -10.58
C PRO A 34 -11.44 -3.84 -10.43
N TRP A 35 -11.10 -4.30 -9.23
CA TRP A 35 -10.75 -5.70 -8.94
C TRP A 35 -11.93 -6.68 -9.04
N SER A 36 -13.17 -6.19 -9.06
CA SER A 36 -14.39 -7.00 -9.24
C SER A 36 -15.09 -6.73 -10.58
N ALA A 37 -14.52 -5.85 -11.40
CA ALA A 37 -15.08 -5.48 -12.69
C ALA A 37 -14.61 -6.43 -13.81
N ASP A 38 -15.39 -6.49 -14.88
CA ASP A 38 -15.00 -7.20 -16.10
C ASP A 38 -13.70 -6.60 -16.70
N ALA A 39 -12.81 -7.48 -17.18
CA ALA A 39 -11.50 -7.07 -17.66
C ALA A 39 -11.59 -6.10 -18.87
N ARG A 40 -12.55 -6.29 -19.79
CA ARG A 40 -12.72 -5.38 -20.93
C ARG A 40 -13.29 -4.03 -20.48
N ALA A 41 -14.12 -4.01 -19.44
CA ALA A 41 -14.59 -2.76 -18.85
C ALA A 41 -13.44 -1.97 -18.21
N VAL A 42 -12.53 -2.65 -17.50
CA VAL A 42 -11.30 -2.05 -16.94
C VAL A 42 -10.38 -1.54 -18.06
N ALA A 43 -10.17 -2.33 -19.11
CA ALA A 43 -9.33 -1.93 -20.24
C ALA A 43 -9.86 -0.66 -20.93
N ARG A 44 -11.17 -0.59 -21.20
CA ARG A 44 -11.81 0.62 -21.75
C ARG A 44 -11.68 1.83 -20.81
N ALA A 45 -11.91 1.62 -19.52
CA ALA A 45 -11.78 2.67 -18.50
C ALA A 45 -10.34 3.23 -18.41
N LEU A 46 -9.33 2.39 -18.67
CA LEU A 46 -7.91 2.76 -18.69
C LEU A 46 -7.39 3.20 -20.07
N GLY A 47 -8.24 3.17 -21.11
CA GLY A 47 -7.86 3.48 -22.48
C GLY A 47 -6.82 2.51 -23.07
N CYS A 48 -6.89 1.23 -22.71
CA CYS A 48 -6.00 0.18 -23.18
C CYS A 48 -6.77 -0.85 -24.02
N ASP A 49 -6.15 -1.34 -25.11
CA ASP A 49 -6.68 -2.48 -25.86
C ASP A 49 -6.27 -3.78 -25.15
N PRO A 50 -7.21 -4.69 -24.81
CA PRO A 50 -6.87 -5.95 -24.16
C PRO A 50 -6.05 -6.92 -25.03
N ASP A 51 -6.15 -6.83 -26.35
CA ASP A 51 -5.48 -7.72 -27.29
C ASP A 51 -4.16 -7.11 -27.81
N ALA A 52 -4.12 -5.78 -28.00
CA ALA A 52 -2.96 -5.08 -28.56
C ALA A 52 -2.14 -4.27 -27.54
N GLY A 53 -2.69 -3.96 -26.36
CA GLY A 53 -2.06 -3.14 -25.34
C GLY A 53 -2.22 -1.63 -25.54
N LEU A 54 -1.24 -0.85 -25.06
CA LEU A 54 -1.18 0.59 -25.26
C LEU A 54 -0.42 0.93 -26.55
N ASP A 55 -0.83 2.02 -27.19
CA ASP A 55 -0.04 2.63 -28.24
C ASP A 55 1.35 3.05 -27.70
N PRO A 56 2.45 2.90 -28.47
CA PRO A 56 3.79 3.26 -28.01
C PRO A 56 3.94 4.73 -27.59
N GLU A 57 3.27 5.67 -28.26
CA GLU A 57 3.31 7.10 -27.90
C GLU A 57 2.62 7.33 -26.56
N GLU A 58 1.50 6.65 -26.32
CA GLU A 58 0.77 6.70 -25.05
C GLU A 58 1.58 6.08 -23.91
N ALA A 59 2.24 4.95 -24.16
CA ALA A 59 3.12 4.31 -23.20
C ALA A 59 4.29 5.23 -22.82
N ALA A 60 4.91 5.89 -23.81
CA ALA A 60 5.99 6.86 -23.58
C ALA A 60 5.49 8.08 -22.79
N ARG A 61 4.30 8.60 -23.11
CA ARG A 61 3.66 9.69 -22.37
C ARG A 61 3.43 9.33 -20.91
N ARG A 62 2.90 8.13 -20.63
CA ARG A 62 2.69 7.65 -19.26
C ARG A 62 4.01 7.44 -18.52
N LEU A 63 5.02 6.89 -19.17
CA LEU A 63 6.35 6.71 -18.60
C LEU A 63 6.98 8.06 -18.24
N ALA A 64 6.84 9.07 -19.08
CA ALA A 64 7.31 10.44 -18.78
C ALA A 64 6.52 11.10 -17.64
N GLN A 65 5.22 10.81 -17.53
CA GLN A 65 4.35 11.39 -16.50
C GLN A 65 4.61 10.80 -15.10
N TRP A 66 4.71 9.48 -14.99
CA TRP A 66 4.77 8.77 -13.70
C TRP A 66 6.17 8.27 -13.34
N GLY A 67 7.06 8.19 -14.33
CA GLY A 67 8.37 7.58 -14.19
C GLY A 67 8.33 6.05 -14.29
N PRO A 68 9.49 5.39 -14.16
CA PRO A 68 9.57 3.93 -14.16
C PRO A 68 8.80 3.32 -12.99
N ASN A 69 8.09 2.22 -13.23
CA ASN A 69 7.39 1.47 -12.18
C ASN A 69 8.36 0.58 -11.39
N GLU A 70 9.32 1.22 -10.71
CA GLU A 70 10.32 0.55 -9.90
C GLU A 70 10.31 1.11 -8.47
N ILE A 71 10.49 0.21 -7.50
CA ILE A 71 10.71 0.62 -6.12
C ILE A 71 12.16 1.05 -6.01
N ARG A 72 12.39 2.27 -5.54
CA ARG A 72 13.74 2.81 -5.36
C ARG A 72 14.54 1.90 -4.45
N SER A 73 15.70 1.45 -4.92
CA SER A 73 16.67 0.79 -4.05
C SER A 73 17.19 1.80 -3.04
N MET A 74 17.31 1.36 -1.79
CA MET A 74 18.11 2.06 -0.80
C MET A 74 19.48 1.42 -0.79
N GLU A 75 20.53 2.24 -0.95
CA GLU A 75 21.89 1.77 -0.76
C GLU A 75 22.02 1.26 0.68
N PRO A 76 22.42 -0.01 0.91
CA PRO A 76 22.65 -0.50 2.25
C PRO A 76 23.80 0.30 2.90
N PRO A 77 23.79 0.46 4.23
CA PRO A 77 24.93 1.05 4.93
C PRO A 77 26.20 0.26 4.64
N GLY A 78 27.32 0.98 4.48
CA GLY A 78 28.59 0.35 4.18
C GLY A 78 29.04 -0.60 5.31
N ALA A 79 29.79 -1.65 4.97
CA ALA A 79 30.22 -2.65 5.95
C ALA A 79 30.95 -2.04 7.17
N ARG A 80 31.75 -0.98 6.94
CA ARG A 80 32.44 -0.25 8.03
C ARG A 80 31.48 0.44 8.98
N GLU A 81 30.41 1.03 8.46
CA GLU A 81 29.39 1.68 9.26
C GLU A 81 28.63 0.66 10.11
N LEU A 82 28.32 -0.51 9.54
CA LEU A 82 27.69 -1.60 10.29
C LEU A 82 28.58 -2.12 11.42
N ILE A 83 29.88 -2.32 11.17
CA ILE A 83 30.84 -2.75 12.19
C ILE A 83 30.95 -1.70 13.31
N ALA A 84 31.06 -0.42 12.97
CA ALA A 84 31.16 0.65 13.94
C ALA A 84 29.91 0.82 14.83
N ARG A 85 28.73 0.37 14.37
CA ARG A 85 27.49 0.38 15.16
C ARG A 85 27.34 -0.83 16.10
N GLN A 86 28.07 -1.92 15.85
CA GLN A 86 27.90 -3.20 16.56
C GLN A 86 28.71 -3.29 17.86
N PHE A 87 29.81 -2.56 17.94
CA PHE A 87 30.71 -2.49 19.09
C PHE A 87 30.61 -1.13 19.78
#